data_AF-A0A0F9BFX3-F1
#
_entry.id   AF-A0A0F9BFX3-F1
#
_cell.length_a   1.000
_cell.length_b   1.000
_cell.length_c   1.000
_cell.angle_alpha   90.00
_cell.angle_beta   90.00
_cell.angle_gamma   90.00
#
_symmetry.space_group_name_H-M   'P 1'
#
loop_
_entity.id
_entity.type
_entity.pdbx_description
1 polymer ?
#
loop_
_entity_poly.entity_id
_entity_poly.type
_entity_poly.pdbx_seq_one_letter_code
_entity_poly.pdbx_strand_id
1 'polypeptide(L)'
;SYIYYDFPDVASNDADQQEFNIGFSWPEICPFGTVPSYTIVYIWSAEGGGANRDIEGFIHVFGINKDIEVDCLENPVSFSWDLTYNDDAGRANVDHDWSHTTFGLSTSFDGIGSGTLTPGIFYQISMDDSVNTQNELWTGISYALSF
;
A
#
# COMPACT_ATOMS: atom_id res chain seq x y z
N SER A 1 5.39 8.98 -5.57
CA SER A 1 5.36 9.93 -4.44
C SER A 1 6.72 9.91 -3.76
N TYR A 2 7.02 10.91 -2.94
CA TYR A 2 8.19 10.93 -2.06
C TYR A 2 7.70 11.15 -0.63
N ILE A 3 8.23 10.39 0.33
CA ILE A 3 7.85 10.44 1.73
C ILE A 3 9.14 10.53 2.57
N TYR A 4 9.12 11.39 3.58
CA TYR A 4 10.16 11.48 4.61
C TYR A 4 9.56 11.05 5.94
N TYR A 5 10.22 10.11 6.61
CA TYR A 5 9.85 9.64 7.94
C TYR A 5 10.81 10.28 8.95
N ASP A 6 10.27 11.18 9.77
CA ASP A 6 10.95 11.77 10.92
C ASP A 6 10.48 11.08 12.19
N PHE A 7 11.42 10.59 13.00
CA PHE A 7 11.13 9.99 14.30
C PHE A 7 11.63 10.93 15.40
N PRO A 8 10.85 11.94 15.83
CA PRO A 8 11.33 13.05 16.66
C PRO A 8 11.84 12.63 18.05
N ASP A 9 11.43 11.45 18.53
CA ASP A 9 11.85 10.88 19.81
C ASP A 9 13.09 9.98 19.69
N VAL A 10 13.64 9.81 18.48
CA VAL A 10 14.82 9.00 18.17
C VAL A 10 15.87 9.91 17.51
N ALA A 11 17.16 9.61 17.67
CA ALA A 11 18.17 10.35 16.93
C ALA A 11 17.97 10.10 15.42
N SER A 12 17.96 11.16 14.60
CA SER A 12 17.72 11.05 13.16
C SER A 12 18.60 10.00 12.47
N ASN A 13 19.87 9.92 12.86
CA ASN A 13 20.82 8.92 12.35
C ASN A 13 20.41 7.46 12.62
N ASP A 14 19.53 7.21 13.57
CA ASP A 14 19.17 5.86 14.01
C ASP A 14 17.87 5.35 13.36
N ALA A 15 16.97 6.23 12.93
CA ALA A 15 15.63 5.82 12.48
C ALA A 15 15.10 6.58 11.26
N ASP A 16 15.56 7.79 10.94
CA ASP A 16 14.97 8.57 9.87
C ASP A 16 15.16 7.88 8.50
N GLN A 17 14.08 7.86 7.73
CA GLN A 17 14.02 7.16 6.45
C GLN A 17 13.41 8.04 5.38
N GLN A 18 13.73 7.72 4.13
CA GLN A 18 13.12 8.31 2.96
C GLN A 18 12.59 7.20 2.08
N GLU A 19 11.46 7.47 1.45
CA GLU A 19 10.80 6.53 0.55
C GLU A 19 10.44 7.22 -0.76
N PHE A 20 10.71 6.52 -1.85
CA PHE A 20 10.31 6.94 -3.17
C PHE A 20 9.49 5.86 -3.86
N ASN A 21 8.35 6.26 -4.40
CA ASN A 21 7.39 5.37 -5.06
C ASN A 21 7.17 5.79 -6.51
N ILE A 22 7.22 4.82 -7.42
CA ILE A 22 6.70 4.95 -8.79
C ILE A 22 5.63 3.89 -9.00
N GLY A 23 4.41 4.34 -9.33
CA GLY A 23 3.29 3.47 -9.66
C GLY A 23 2.86 3.61 -11.13
N PHE A 24 2.51 2.50 -11.75
CA PHE A 24 1.92 2.42 -13.07
C PHE A 24 0.62 1.63 -12.98
N SER A 25 -0.39 2.08 -13.72
CA SER A 25 -1.62 1.31 -13.96
C SER A 25 -1.81 1.17 -15.45
N TRP A 26 -2.17 -0.02 -15.88
CA TRP A 26 -2.51 -0.27 -17.27
C TRP A 26 -3.94 0.21 -17.55
N PRO A 27 -4.31 0.42 -18.82
CA PRO A 27 -5.72 0.44 -19.16
C PRO A 27 -6.34 -0.94 -18.90
N GLU A 28 -7.66 -1.06 -19.03
CA GLU A 28 -8.44 -2.30 -18.87
C GLU A 28 -8.10 -3.33 -19.98
N ILE A 29 -6.88 -3.84 -19.96
CA ILE A 29 -6.31 -4.74 -20.97
C ILE A 29 -6.52 -6.22 -20.62
N CYS A 30 -6.87 -6.51 -19.37
CA CYS A 30 -7.07 -7.87 -18.91
C CYS A 30 -8.54 -8.29 -19.09
N PRO A 31 -8.79 -9.59 -19.36
CA PRO A 31 -10.14 -10.12 -19.42
C PRO A 31 -10.93 -9.82 -18.14
N PHE A 32 -12.25 -9.74 -18.25
CA PHE A 32 -13.18 -9.51 -17.13
C PHE A 32 -13.10 -8.12 -16.47
N GLY A 33 -12.51 -7.15 -17.17
CA GLY A 33 -12.47 -5.76 -16.73
C GLY A 33 -11.57 -5.51 -15.53
N THR A 34 -10.48 -6.27 -15.42
CA THR A 34 -9.46 -6.04 -14.41
C THR A 34 -8.40 -5.07 -14.93
N VAL A 35 -7.90 -4.25 -14.01
CA VAL A 35 -6.90 -3.23 -14.26
C VAL A 35 -5.62 -3.62 -13.51
N PRO A 36 -4.60 -4.11 -14.22
CA PRO A 36 -3.30 -4.38 -13.62
C PRO A 36 -2.63 -3.09 -13.15
N SER A 37 -1.86 -3.18 -12.09
CA SER A 37 -0.98 -2.12 -11.62
C SER A 37 0.34 -2.69 -11.11
N TYR A 38 1.35 -1.83 -11.07
CA TYR A 38 2.65 -2.15 -10.52
C TYR A 38 3.23 -0.92 -9.84
N THR A 39 3.65 -1.07 -8.59
CA THR A 39 4.35 -0.04 -7.83
C THR A 39 5.70 -0.56 -7.41
N ILE A 40 6.74 0.23 -7.65
CA ILE A 40 8.06 0.03 -7.06
C ILE A 40 8.28 1.10 -6.00
N VAL A 41 8.74 0.66 -4.84
CA VAL A 41 9.10 1.47 -3.69
C VAL A 41 10.58 1.25 -3.43
N TYR A 42 11.30 2.32 -3.10
CA TYR A 42 12.64 2.23 -2.55
C TYR A 42 12.68 2.99 -1.24
N ILE A 43 13.13 2.32 -0.18
CA ILE A 43 13.31 2.89 1.16
C ILE A 43 14.80 2.96 1.44
N TRP A 44 15.28 4.11 1.92
CA TRP A 44 16.68 4.26 2.34
C TRP A 44 16.84 5.17 3.56
N SER A 45 18.01 5.12 4.21
CA SER A 45 18.31 5.98 5.34
C SER A 45 18.31 7.45 4.92
N ALA A 46 17.72 8.31 5.76
CA ALA A 46 17.73 9.74 5.48
C ALA A 46 19.12 10.37 5.61
N GLU A 47 20.00 9.74 6.40
CA GLU A 47 21.31 10.27 6.76
C GLU A 47 22.44 9.43 6.14
N GLY A 48 23.50 10.11 5.69
CA GLY A 48 24.68 9.47 5.12
C GLY A 48 25.39 8.61 6.15
N GLY A 49 25.20 7.30 6.10
CA GLY A 49 25.74 6.37 7.09
C GLY A 49 24.85 6.18 8.33
N GLY A 50 23.52 6.36 8.19
CA GLY A 50 22.57 6.00 9.24
C GLY A 50 22.75 4.57 9.76
N ALA A 51 22.36 4.35 11.01
CA ALA A 51 22.38 3.04 11.65
C ALA A 51 21.28 2.11 11.10
N ASN A 52 20.27 2.67 10.43
CA ASN A 52 19.20 1.97 9.73
C ASN A 52 19.51 1.69 8.24
N ARG A 53 20.78 1.74 7.84
CA ARG A 53 21.18 1.40 6.46
C ARG A 53 20.99 -0.08 6.10
N ASP A 54 20.84 -0.94 7.11
CA ASP A 54 20.65 -2.38 6.94
C ASP A 54 19.16 -2.76 6.78
N ILE A 55 18.29 -1.76 6.62
CA ILE A 55 16.84 -1.94 6.38
C ILE A 55 16.38 -1.16 5.13
N GLU A 56 17.34 -0.83 4.27
CA GLU A 56 17.13 -0.21 2.96
C GLU A 56 16.83 -1.29 1.93
N GLY A 57 15.92 -1.02 1.01
CA GLY A 57 15.55 -2.04 0.05
C GLY A 57 14.45 -1.62 -0.90
N PHE A 58 14.13 -2.54 -1.81
CA PHE A 58 13.01 -2.36 -2.74
C PHE A 58 11.78 -3.10 -2.24
N ILE A 59 10.61 -2.53 -2.53
CA ILE A 59 9.34 -3.23 -2.42
C ILE A 59 8.67 -3.20 -3.79
N HIS A 60 8.24 -4.36 -4.24
CA HIS A 60 7.54 -4.52 -5.51
C HIS A 60 6.10 -4.94 -5.23
N VAL A 61 5.14 -4.13 -5.64
CA VAL A 61 3.71 -4.39 -5.45
C VAL A 61 3.07 -4.63 -6.81
N PHE A 62 2.52 -5.82 -7.00
CA PHE A 62 1.78 -6.22 -8.19
C PHE A 62 0.29 -6.19 -7.87
N GLY A 63 -0.45 -5.32 -8.53
CA GLY A 63 -1.85 -5.07 -8.22
C GLY A 63 -2.81 -5.48 -9.33
N ILE A 64 -4.02 -5.85 -8.92
CA ILE A 64 -5.20 -6.03 -9.77
C ILE A 64 -6.36 -5.28 -9.13
N ASN A 65 -6.99 -4.41 -9.91
CA ASN A 65 -8.15 -3.63 -9.48
C ASN A 65 -9.36 -3.95 -10.34
N LYS A 66 -10.56 -3.86 -9.78
CA LYS A 66 -11.82 -4.03 -10.51
C LYS A 66 -12.97 -3.38 -9.77
N ASP A 67 -13.81 -2.64 -10.48
CA ASP A 67 -15.09 -2.21 -9.97
C ASP A 67 -16.15 -3.30 -10.18
N ILE A 68 -16.87 -3.61 -9.11
CA ILE A 68 -17.89 -4.66 -9.04
C ILE A 68 -19.23 -4.00 -8.79
N GLU A 69 -20.15 -4.15 -9.75
CA GLU A 69 -21.54 -3.74 -9.57
C GLU A 69 -22.24 -4.64 -8.55
N VAL A 70 -22.92 -4.03 -7.58
CA VAL A 70 -23.66 -4.74 -6.53
C VAL A 70 -25.08 -4.18 -6.50
N ASP A 71 -26.07 -5.03 -6.77
CA ASP A 71 -27.48 -4.62 -6.97
C ASP A 71 -28.09 -3.76 -5.85
N CYS A 72 -27.54 -3.81 -4.63
CA CYS A 72 -28.04 -3.05 -3.48
C CYS A 72 -27.27 -1.74 -3.20
N LEU A 73 -26.25 -1.41 -4.00
CA LEU A 73 -25.46 -0.19 -3.87
C LEU A 73 -25.63 0.68 -5.13
N GLU A 74 -25.74 1.99 -4.93
CA GLU A 74 -25.82 2.94 -6.03
C GLU A 74 -24.49 3.09 -6.77
N ASN A 75 -23.38 2.98 -6.04
CA ASN A 75 -22.03 3.06 -6.58
C ASN A 75 -21.36 1.69 -6.56
N PRO A 76 -20.48 1.39 -7.53
CA PRO A 76 -19.72 0.16 -7.55
C PRO A 76 -18.89 -0.04 -6.27
N VAL A 77 -18.59 -1.30 -5.98
CA VAL A 77 -17.57 -1.66 -5.00
C VAL A 77 -16.25 -1.84 -5.74
N SER A 78 -15.26 -1.00 -5.41
CA SER A 78 -13.90 -1.15 -5.89
C SER A 78 -13.21 -2.27 -5.13
N PHE A 79 -12.83 -3.33 -5.85
CA PHE A 79 -11.99 -4.41 -5.37
C PHE A 79 -10.54 -4.15 -5.75
N SER A 80 -9.63 -4.34 -4.80
CA SER A 80 -8.19 -4.36 -5.03
C SER A 80 -7.57 -5.66 -4.51
N TRP A 81 -6.55 -6.12 -5.22
CA TRP A 81 -5.70 -7.23 -4.80
C TRP A 81 -4.25 -6.89 -5.11
N ASP A 82 -3.43 -6.84 -4.07
CA ASP A 82 -2.00 -6.55 -4.17
C ASP A 82 -1.18 -7.74 -3.68
N LEU A 83 -0.14 -8.09 -4.43
CA LEU A 83 0.88 -9.07 -4.05
C LEU A 83 2.22 -8.34 -3.92
N THR A 84 2.84 -8.45 -2.74
CA THR A 84 4.02 -7.67 -2.38
C THR A 84 5.25 -8.56 -2.25
N TYR A 85 6.28 -8.30 -3.06
CA TYR A 85 7.62 -8.85 -2.87
C TYR A 85 8.48 -7.83 -2.13
N ASN A 86 9.15 -8.28 -1.07
CA ASN A 86 10.06 -7.44 -0.29
C ASN A 86 11.51 -7.85 -0.57
N ASP A 87 12.33 -6.87 -0.93
CA ASP A 87 13.76 -7.01 -1.23
C ASP A 87 14.54 -6.20 -0.19
N ASP A 88 14.57 -6.70 1.06
CA ASP A 88 15.33 -6.19 2.22
C ASP A 88 14.80 -4.89 2.88
N ALA A 89 13.60 -4.44 2.51
CA ALA A 89 13.05 -3.16 2.96
C ALA A 89 12.33 -3.25 4.32
N GLY A 90 12.62 -2.28 5.20
CA GLY A 90 11.78 -1.95 6.37
C GLY A 90 12.11 -2.69 7.67
N ARG A 91 12.90 -3.77 7.63
CA ARG A 91 13.40 -4.48 8.82
C ARG A 91 14.75 -5.15 8.54
N ALA A 92 15.53 -5.36 9.60
CA ALA A 92 16.84 -6.00 9.47
C ALA A 92 16.65 -7.53 9.35
N ASN A 93 17.37 -8.14 8.42
CA ASN A 93 17.27 -9.58 8.11
C ASN A 93 15.88 -9.99 7.60
N VAL A 94 15.30 -9.16 6.73
CA VAL A 94 14.10 -9.54 5.98
C VAL A 94 14.51 -10.50 4.87
N ASP A 95 13.77 -11.60 4.72
CA ASP A 95 14.00 -12.53 3.63
C ASP A 95 13.56 -11.90 2.30
N HIS A 96 14.32 -12.18 1.24
CA HIS A 96 13.99 -11.73 -0.11
C HIS A 96 12.91 -12.64 -0.71
N ASP A 97 11.64 -12.35 -0.41
CA ASP A 97 10.52 -13.18 -0.84
C ASP A 97 9.19 -12.39 -0.94
N TRP A 98 8.14 -13.10 -1.34
CA TRP A 98 6.75 -12.65 -1.25
C TRP A 98 6.37 -12.44 0.20
N SER A 99 6.25 -11.18 0.60
CA SER A 99 6.03 -10.81 2.01
C SER A 99 4.59 -10.98 2.43
N HIS A 100 3.65 -10.54 1.61
CA HIS A 100 2.22 -10.59 1.90
C HIS A 100 1.38 -10.38 0.65
N THR A 101 0.08 -10.65 0.80
CA THR A 101 -0.93 -10.20 -0.16
C THR A 101 -2.06 -9.49 0.56
N THR A 102 -2.59 -8.44 -0.05
CA THR A 102 -3.65 -7.60 0.53
C THR A 102 -4.84 -7.57 -0.40
N PHE A 103 -6.03 -7.80 0.17
CA PHE A 103 -7.31 -7.64 -0.50
C PHE A 103 -8.02 -6.42 0.06
N GLY A 104 -8.59 -5.59 -0.80
CA GLY A 104 -9.37 -4.42 -0.44
C GLY A 104 -10.75 -4.43 -1.07
N LEU A 105 -11.73 -3.95 -0.31
CA LEU A 105 -13.03 -3.55 -0.82
C LEU A 105 -13.35 -2.15 -0.31
N SER A 106 -13.71 -1.24 -1.21
CA SER A 106 -14.17 0.10 -0.88
C SER A 106 -15.33 0.51 -1.76
N THR A 107 -16.12 1.48 -1.31
CA THR A 107 -17.16 2.09 -2.13
C THR A 107 -17.29 3.56 -1.74
N SER A 108 -17.64 4.41 -2.69
CA SER A 108 -17.73 5.85 -2.49
C SER A 108 -19.18 6.27 -2.37
N PHE A 109 -19.46 7.20 -1.47
CA PHE A 109 -20.77 7.84 -1.30
C PHE A 109 -20.61 9.33 -1.56
N ASP A 110 -21.17 9.79 -2.67
CA ASP A 110 -21.21 11.20 -3.03
C ASP A 110 -22.34 11.93 -2.31
N GLY A 111 -22.28 13.27 -2.28
CA GLY A 111 -23.34 14.09 -1.72
C GLY A 111 -23.37 14.13 -0.19
N ILE A 112 -22.33 13.63 0.48
CA ILE A 112 -22.14 13.79 1.93
C ILE A 112 -21.58 15.19 2.18
N GLY A 113 -22.47 16.19 2.21
CA GLY A 113 -22.07 17.59 2.29
C GLY A 113 -21.46 18.07 0.97
N SER A 114 -20.22 18.56 1.01
CA SER A 114 -19.47 19.06 -0.15
C SER A 114 -18.36 18.09 -0.59
N GLY A 115 -18.54 16.80 -0.34
CA GLY A 115 -17.50 15.81 -0.57
C GLY A 115 -18.01 14.39 -0.77
N THR A 116 -17.04 13.51 -0.93
CA THR A 116 -17.21 12.07 -1.14
C THR A 116 -16.64 11.33 0.05
N LEU A 117 -17.44 10.45 0.66
CA LEU A 117 -17.03 9.57 1.74
C LEU A 117 -16.74 8.18 1.19
N THR A 118 -15.55 7.63 1.45
CA THR A 118 -15.14 6.31 0.95
C THR A 118 -14.70 5.43 2.12
N PRO A 119 -15.60 4.64 2.73
CA PRO A 119 -15.20 3.54 3.62
C PRO A 119 -14.52 2.41 2.84
N GLY A 120 -13.60 1.72 3.51
CA GLY A 120 -12.94 0.54 2.99
C GLY A 120 -12.63 -0.48 4.08
N ILE A 121 -12.58 -1.75 3.69
CA ILE A 121 -12.11 -2.87 4.49
C ILE A 121 -10.99 -3.58 3.75
N PHE A 122 -9.96 -3.96 4.50
CA PHE A 122 -8.74 -4.50 3.94
C PHE A 122 -8.28 -5.69 4.76
N TYR A 123 -7.86 -6.74 4.08
CA TYR A 123 -7.37 -7.96 4.70
C TYR A 123 -6.03 -8.36 4.08
N GLN A 124 -5.00 -8.48 4.92
CA GLN A 124 -3.67 -8.92 4.53
C GLN A 124 -3.40 -10.32 5.05
N ILE A 125 -2.88 -11.17 4.17
CA ILE A 125 -2.30 -12.47 4.54
C ILE A 125 -0.79 -12.31 4.51
N SER A 126 -0.15 -12.54 5.66
CA SER A 126 1.30 -12.59 5.71
C SER A 126 1.80 -13.91 5.12
N MET A 127 2.87 -13.83 4.33
CA MET A 127 3.50 -14.97 3.66
C MET A 127 4.95 -15.15 4.10
N ASP A 128 5.57 -14.11 4.65
CA ASP A 128 6.91 -14.13 5.22
C ASP A 128 6.91 -13.61 6.66
N ASP A 129 7.26 -14.51 7.58
CA ASP A 129 7.37 -14.25 9.02
C ASP A 129 8.48 -13.25 9.37
N SER A 130 9.48 -13.07 8.50
CA SER A 130 10.55 -12.08 8.68
C SER A 130 10.00 -10.64 8.66
N VAL A 131 8.97 -10.41 7.84
CA VAL A 131 8.29 -9.13 7.69
C VAL A 131 7.18 -8.99 8.73
N ASN A 132 6.23 -9.93 8.74
CA ASN A 132 5.10 -9.92 9.66
C ASN A 132 4.65 -11.35 9.97
N THR A 133 4.34 -11.66 11.23
CA THR A 133 3.92 -13.01 11.63
C THR A 133 2.39 -13.15 11.72
N GLN A 134 1.65 -12.10 11.37
CA GLN A 134 0.21 -12.04 11.57
C GLN A 134 -0.53 -11.60 10.31
N ASN A 135 -1.70 -12.20 10.11
CA ASN A 135 -2.68 -11.66 9.18
C ASN A 135 -3.37 -10.47 9.83
N GLU A 136 -3.70 -9.46 9.03
CA GLU A 136 -4.25 -8.21 9.53
C GLU A 136 -5.56 -7.88 8.84
N LEU A 137 -6.54 -7.44 9.63
CA LEU A 137 -7.81 -6.91 9.16
C LEU A 137 -7.92 -5.48 9.67
N TRP A 138 -8.09 -4.53 8.77
CA TRP A 138 -8.31 -3.14 9.13
C TRP A 138 -9.39 -2.51 8.27
N THR A 139 -9.89 -1.38 8.74
CA THR A 139 -10.88 -0.56 8.06
C THR A 139 -10.36 0.86 7.92
N GLY A 140 -10.61 1.50 6.79
CA GLY A 140 -10.28 2.88 6.54
C GLY A 140 -11.52 3.69 6.19
N ILE A 141 -11.49 4.98 6.48
CA ILE A 141 -12.48 5.95 6.00
C ILE A 141 -11.71 7.10 5.39
N SER A 142 -11.98 7.41 4.13
CA SER A 142 -11.47 8.59 3.43
C SER A 142 -12.60 9.57 3.18
N TYR A 143 -12.31 10.87 3.22
CA TYR A 143 -13.24 11.93 2.84
C TYR A 143 -12.54 12.94 1.94
N ALA A 144 -13.03 13.10 0.71
CA ALA A 144 -12.48 14.02 -0.27
C ALA A 144 -13.42 15.21 -0.45
N LEU A 145 -12.89 16.43 -0.34
CA LEU A 145 -13.63 17.67 -0.60
C LEU A 145 -13.55 18.03 -2.08
N SER A 146 -14.69 18.40 -2.67
CA SER A 146 -14.75 19.02 -3.99
C SER A 146 -15.21 20.47 -3.85
N PHE A 147 -14.48 21.40 -4.46
CA PHE A 147 -14.76 22.85 -4.43
C PHE A 147 -14.99 23.39 -5.84
#